data_AF-A0A920FB89-F1
#
_entry.id   AF-A0A920FB89-F1
#
_cell.length_a   1.000
_cell.length_b   1.000
_cell.length_c   1.000
_cell.angle_alpha   90.00
_cell.angle_beta   90.00
_cell.angle_gamma   90.00
#
_symmetry.space_group_name_H-M   'P 1'
#
loop_
_entity.id
_entity.type
_entity.pdbx_description
1 polymer ?
#
loop_
_entity_poly.entity_id
_entity_poly.type
_entity_poly.pdbx_seq_one_letter_code
_entity_poly.pdbx_strand_id
1 'polypeptide(L)'
;MLVAMGAAAFLCIIIGVFPASLYAMLPFSVDYVPYTAYHVINQLQLLMFAALAFTVLKLIKIYPSDTRGINLDTDWVYRKGLMTLIIYSNRYLNTGYRVVCDGAVGIISEVINSAKQLGNNDGILSRTPALGSSIAWISGLLLLVLLLRFA
;
A
#
# COMPACT_ATOMS: atom_id res chain seq x y z
N MET A 1 11.29 14.45 -2.15
CA MET A 1 11.57 14.98 -3.50
C MET A 1 12.77 15.91 -3.50
N LEU A 2 12.83 16.93 -2.64
CA LEU A 2 13.97 17.87 -2.54
C LEU A 2 15.32 17.18 -2.26
N VAL A 3 15.39 16.21 -1.35
CA VAL A 3 16.64 15.49 -1.04
C VAL A 3 17.12 14.67 -2.25
N ALA A 4 16.23 13.97 -2.93
CA ALA A 4 16.56 13.19 -4.13
C ALA A 4 17.03 14.10 -5.28
N MET A 5 16.34 15.22 -5.50
CA MET A 5 16.75 16.21 -6.51
C MET A 5 18.09 16.87 -6.15
N GLY A 6 18.30 17.20 -4.88
CA GLY A 6 19.56 17.75 -4.39
C GLY A 6 20.72 16.78 -4.54
N ALA A 7 20.51 15.49 -4.22
CA ALA A 7 21.51 14.44 -4.42
C ALA A 7 21.84 14.25 -5.91
N ALA A 8 20.84 14.20 -6.78
CA ALA A 8 21.05 14.11 -8.22
C ALA A 8 21.82 15.32 -8.77
N ALA A 9 21.43 16.55 -8.39
CA ALA A 9 22.13 17.77 -8.78
C ALA A 9 23.58 17.79 -8.29
N PHE A 10 23.82 17.38 -7.04
CA PHE A 10 25.15 17.25 -6.46
C PHE A 10 26.03 16.29 -7.26
N LEU A 11 25.50 15.10 -7.61
CA LEU A 11 26.20 14.14 -8.46
C LEU A 11 26.50 14.71 -9.86
N CYS A 12 25.54 15.40 -10.49
CA CYS A 12 25.76 16.04 -11.79
C CYS A 12 26.88 17.09 -11.74
N ILE A 13 26.93 17.91 -10.69
CA ILE A 13 27.99 18.91 -10.51
C ILE A 13 29.35 18.23 -10.33
N ILE A 14 29.43 17.20 -9.48
CA ILE A 14 30.69 16.49 -9.23
C ILE A 14 31.21 15.83 -10.50
N ILE A 15 30.37 15.10 -11.22
CA ILE A 15 30.78 14.40 -12.44
C ILE A 15 31.17 15.41 -13.53
N GLY A 16 30.48 16.54 -13.61
CA GLY A 16 30.84 17.63 -14.52
C GLY A 16 32.20 18.24 -14.20
N VAL A 17 32.40 18.68 -12.95
CA VAL A 17 33.65 19.37 -12.53
C VAL A 17 34.83 18.41 -12.46
N PHE A 18 34.62 17.17 -12.04
CA PHE A 18 35.66 16.16 -11.85
C PHE A 18 35.38 14.88 -12.67
N PRO A 19 35.56 14.92 -14.00
CA PRO A 19 35.24 13.81 -14.91
C PRO A 19 36.19 12.61 -14.73
N ALA A 20 37.36 12.81 -14.13
CA ALA A 20 38.34 11.75 -13.88
C ALA A 20 37.76 10.62 -13.00
N SER A 21 36.86 10.95 -12.07
CA SER A 21 36.17 9.94 -11.24
C SER A 21 35.35 8.95 -12.07
N LEU A 22 34.72 9.43 -13.14
CA LEU A 22 33.96 8.60 -14.07
C LEU A 22 34.92 7.79 -14.96
N TYR A 23 35.96 8.42 -15.51
CA TYR A 23 36.92 7.75 -16.40
C TYR A 23 37.69 6.62 -15.72
N ALA A 24 37.95 6.72 -14.42
CA ALA A 24 38.58 5.65 -13.65
C ALA A 24 37.72 4.37 -13.55
N MET A 25 36.39 4.47 -13.75
CA MET A 25 35.48 3.32 -13.72
C MET A 25 35.34 2.65 -15.08
N LEU A 26 35.83 3.29 -16.16
CA LEU A 26 35.70 2.74 -17.51
C LEU A 26 36.73 1.61 -17.72
N PRO A 27 36.33 0.51 -18.37
CA PRO A 27 37.22 -0.62 -18.65
C PRO A 27 38.28 -0.32 -19.73
N PHE A 28 38.10 0.75 -20.50
CA PHE A 28 39.00 1.16 -21.59
C PHE A 28 39.57 2.55 -21.32
N SER A 29 40.80 2.81 -21.78
CA SER A 29 41.46 4.10 -21.65
C SER A 29 40.78 5.17 -22.52
N VAL A 30 40.48 6.32 -21.92
CA VAL A 30 39.87 7.47 -22.59
C VAL A 30 40.79 8.68 -22.45
N ASP A 31 41.42 9.07 -23.57
CA ASP A 31 42.31 10.24 -23.64
C ASP A 31 41.55 11.50 -24.10
N TYR A 32 40.39 11.75 -23.51
CA TYR A 32 39.58 12.93 -23.81
C TYR A 32 39.73 14.00 -22.74
N VAL A 33 40.09 15.23 -23.16
CA VAL A 33 40.21 16.40 -22.28
C VAL A 33 38.98 17.28 -22.46
N PRO A 34 38.00 17.26 -21.53
CA PRO A 34 36.73 17.97 -21.71
C PRO A 34 36.87 19.50 -21.59
N TYR A 35 37.81 19.98 -20.79
CA TYR A 35 38.00 21.40 -20.50
C TYR A 35 39.25 21.96 -21.18
N THR A 36 39.22 22.04 -22.52
CA THR A 36 40.23 22.82 -23.25
C THR A 36 39.72 24.22 -23.53
N ALA A 37 40.64 25.17 -23.73
CA ALA A 37 40.28 26.54 -24.10
C ALA A 37 39.34 26.58 -25.33
N TYR A 38 39.62 25.74 -26.33
CA TYR A 38 38.80 25.64 -27.54
C TYR A 38 37.35 25.22 -27.23
N HIS A 39 37.14 24.13 -26.47
CA HIS A 39 35.80 23.67 -26.11
C HIS A 39 35.03 24.74 -25.33
N VAL A 40 35.68 25.36 -24.33
CA VAL A 40 35.04 26.36 -23.47
C VAL A 40 34.66 27.61 -24.27
N ILE A 41 35.56 28.12 -25.11
CA ILE A 41 35.30 29.30 -25.94
C ILE A 41 34.14 29.04 -26.90
N ASN A 42 34.12 27.87 -27.55
CA ASN A 42 33.06 27.54 -28.50
C ASN A 42 31.68 27.47 -27.82
N GLN A 43 31.59 26.89 -26.62
CA GLN A 43 30.32 26.84 -25.90
C GLN A 43 29.88 28.19 -25.38
N LEU A 44 30.83 29.01 -24.92
CA LEU A 44 30.54 30.39 -24.53
C LEU A 44 30.06 31.21 -25.72
N GLN A 45 30.68 31.06 -26.89
CA GLN A 45 30.26 31.72 -28.12
C GLN A 45 28.82 31.33 -28.49
N LEU A 46 28.48 30.03 -28.49
CA LEU A 46 27.12 29.57 -28.78
C LEU A 46 26.10 30.14 -27.78
N LEU A 47 26.43 30.15 -26.48
CA LEU A 47 25.56 30.68 -25.44
C LEU A 47 25.33 32.20 -25.62
N MET A 48 26.39 32.95 -25.93
CA MET A 48 26.33 34.39 -26.17
C MET A 48 25.50 34.72 -27.41
N PHE A 49 25.66 33.98 -28.51
CA PHE A 49 24.86 34.17 -29.71
C PHE A 49 23.39 33.79 -29.51
N ALA A 50 23.09 32.72 -28.76
CA ALA A 50 21.72 32.37 -28.39
C ALA A 50 21.08 33.48 -27.55
N ALA A 51 21.77 33.96 -26.51
CA ALA A 51 21.30 35.07 -25.68
C ALA A 51 21.07 36.35 -26.50
N LEU A 52 21.98 36.66 -27.42
CA LEU A 52 21.82 37.79 -28.35
C LEU A 52 20.58 37.62 -29.23
N ALA A 53 20.37 36.44 -29.83
CA ALA A 53 19.22 36.17 -30.69
C ALA A 53 17.90 36.40 -29.94
N PHE A 54 17.75 35.87 -28.73
CA PHE A 54 16.57 36.11 -27.89
C PHE A 54 16.41 37.59 -27.49
N THR A 55 17.51 38.27 -27.18
CA THR A 55 17.49 39.70 -26.84
C THR A 55 17.04 40.55 -28.03
N VAL A 56 17.54 40.26 -29.23
CA VAL A 56 17.12 40.92 -30.47
C VAL A 56 15.64 40.67 -30.75
N LEU A 57 15.19 39.41 -30.66
CA LEU A 57 13.77 39.03 -30.81
C LEU A 57 12.85 39.79 -29.85
N LYS A 58 13.30 40.00 -28.61
CA LYS A 58 12.59 40.79 -27.60
C LYS A 58 12.56 42.28 -27.96
N LEU A 59 13.69 42.84 -28.42
CA LEU A 59 13.80 44.25 -28.79
C LEU A 59 12.93 44.61 -29.99
N ILE A 60 12.85 43.74 -31.00
CA ILE A 60 12.00 43.90 -32.18
C ILE A 60 10.52 43.58 -31.92
N LYS A 61 10.14 43.21 -30.69
CA LYS A 61 8.76 42.89 -30.26
C LYS A 61 8.07 41.74 -31.04
N ILE A 62 8.85 40.87 -31.67
CA ILE A 62 8.33 39.64 -32.33
C ILE A 62 8.30 38.46 -31.35
N TYR A 63 8.99 38.58 -30.22
CA TYR A 63 8.97 37.54 -29.18
C TYR A 63 7.53 37.29 -28.68
N PRO A 64 7.03 36.03 -28.72
CA PRO A 64 5.68 35.70 -28.26
C PRO A 64 5.46 36.16 -26.82
N SER A 65 4.25 36.61 -26.51
CA SER A 65 3.90 36.95 -25.12
C SER A 65 3.97 35.72 -24.23
N ASP A 66 4.43 35.90 -22.99
CA ASP A 66 4.50 34.85 -21.98
C ASP A 66 3.07 34.34 -21.68
N THR A 67 2.68 33.28 -22.37
CA THR A 67 1.44 32.56 -22.11
C THR A 67 1.72 31.56 -20.99
N ARG A 68 0.81 31.47 -20.01
CA ARG A 68 0.93 30.49 -18.92
C ARG A 68 0.69 29.09 -19.48
N GLY A 69 1.77 28.43 -19.89
CA GLY A 69 1.79 27.00 -20.19
C GLY A 69 2.01 26.17 -18.92
N ILE A 70 1.29 25.07 -18.78
CA ILE A 70 1.63 24.02 -17.81
C ILE A 70 2.47 23.00 -18.58
N ASN A 71 3.76 22.92 -18.27
CA ASN A 71 4.60 21.84 -18.79
C ASN A 71 4.33 20.59 -17.94
N LEU A 72 3.76 19.56 -18.55
CA LEU A 72 3.46 18.31 -17.86
C LEU A 72 4.65 17.36 -18.01
N ASP A 73 5.47 17.28 -16.97
CA ASP A 73 6.58 16.35 -16.93
C ASP A 73 6.10 14.89 -16.82
N THR A 74 6.96 13.95 -17.22
CA THR A 74 6.70 12.51 -17.10
C THR A 74 6.43 12.08 -15.65
N ASP A 75 6.85 12.87 -14.67
CA ASP A 75 6.63 12.56 -13.26
C ASP A 75 5.14 12.51 -12.88
N TRP A 76 4.29 13.24 -13.61
CA TRP A 76 2.86 13.19 -13.47
C TRP A 76 2.31 11.79 -13.73
N VAL A 77 2.85 11.06 -14.72
CA VAL A 77 2.38 9.73 -15.11
C VAL A 77 2.54 8.75 -13.97
N TYR A 78 3.72 8.67 -13.35
CA TYR A 78 3.89 7.76 -12.21
C TYR A 78 3.18 8.31 -10.97
N ARG A 79 3.20 9.62 -10.71
CA ARG A 79 2.62 10.19 -9.49
C ARG A 79 1.11 10.03 -9.45
N LYS A 80 0.41 10.29 -10.56
CA LYS A 80 -1.04 10.14 -10.65
C LYS A 80 -1.43 8.72 -11.03
N GLY A 81 -0.76 8.09 -11.98
CA GLY A 81 -1.05 6.74 -12.42
C GLY A 81 -0.86 5.70 -11.30
N LEU A 82 0.29 5.72 -10.62
CA LEU A 82 0.58 4.79 -9.53
C LEU A 82 -0.35 5.01 -8.33
N MET A 83 -0.57 6.28 -7.94
CA MET A 83 -1.49 6.60 -6.84
C MET A 83 -2.90 6.09 -7.12
N THR A 84 -3.37 6.28 -8.35
CA THR A 84 -4.69 5.80 -8.78
C THR A 84 -4.75 4.28 -8.71
N LEU A 85 -3.73 3.59 -9.21
CA LEU A 85 -3.63 2.12 -9.14
C LEU A 85 -3.58 1.60 -7.70
N ILE A 86 -2.85 2.26 -6.80
CA ILE A 86 -2.81 1.91 -5.37
C ILE A 86 -4.19 2.07 -4.72
N ILE A 87 -4.91 3.16 -5.02
CA ILE A 87 -6.24 3.38 -4.45
C ILE A 87 -7.22 2.32 -4.96
N TYR A 88 -7.22 2.04 -6.27
CA TYR A 88 -8.12 1.04 -6.84
C TYR A 88 -7.82 -0.37 -6.33
N SER A 89 -6.54 -0.77 -6.25
CA SER A 89 -6.15 -2.07 -5.70
C SER A 89 -6.56 -2.21 -4.25
N ASN A 90 -6.34 -1.18 -3.42
CA ASN A 90 -6.74 -1.21 -2.01
C ASN A 90 -8.26 -1.30 -1.84
N ARG A 91 -9.05 -0.61 -2.68
CA ARG A 91 -10.52 -0.74 -2.66
C ARG A 91 -10.98 -2.16 -2.98
N TYR A 92 -10.38 -2.79 -3.99
CA TYR A 92 -10.71 -4.15 -4.38
C TYR A 92 -10.36 -5.16 -3.27
N LEU A 93 -9.14 -5.07 -2.74
CA LEU A 93 -8.66 -5.93 -1.67
C LEU A 93 -9.50 -5.78 -0.40
N ASN A 94 -9.83 -4.54 0.01
CA ASN A 94 -10.61 -4.31 1.21
C ASN A 94 -12.06 -4.79 1.05
N THR A 95 -12.65 -4.68 -0.13
CA THR A 95 -13.98 -5.25 -0.42
C THR A 95 -13.95 -6.78 -0.31
N GLY A 96 -12.94 -7.42 -0.91
CA GLY A 96 -12.75 -8.86 -0.80
C GLY A 96 -12.55 -9.31 0.64
N TYR A 97 -11.68 -8.62 1.40
CA TYR A 97 -11.41 -8.91 2.80
C TYR A 97 -12.66 -8.81 3.67
N ARG A 98 -13.48 -7.77 3.48
CA ARG A 98 -14.74 -7.58 4.22
C ARG A 98 -15.75 -8.67 3.91
N VAL A 99 -15.94 -9.05 2.64
CA VAL A 99 -16.86 -10.14 2.28
C VAL A 99 -16.45 -11.47 2.92
N VAL A 100 -15.15 -11.78 2.94
CA VAL A 100 -14.63 -13.00 3.56
C VAL A 100 -14.82 -12.96 5.08
N CYS A 101 -14.47 -11.85 5.73
CA CYS A 101 -14.60 -11.71 7.18
C CYS A 101 -16.06 -11.70 7.64
N ASP A 102 -16.91 -10.91 6.98
CA ASP A 102 -18.34 -10.82 7.30
C ASP A 102 -19.05 -12.16 7.03
N GLY A 103 -18.67 -12.87 5.98
CA GLY A 103 -19.13 -14.24 5.71
C GLY A 103 -18.71 -15.23 6.80
N ALA A 104 -17.45 -15.21 7.21
CA ALA A 104 -16.94 -16.07 8.28
C ALA A 104 -17.64 -15.79 9.63
N VAL A 105 -17.80 -14.51 9.98
CA VAL A 105 -18.53 -14.10 11.19
C VAL A 105 -20.00 -14.50 11.12
N GLY A 106 -20.63 -14.37 9.94
CA GLY A 106 -22.00 -14.83 9.69
C GLY A 106 -22.17 -16.31 10.01
N ILE A 107 -21.32 -17.17 9.44
CA ILE A 107 -21.33 -18.62 9.67
C ILE A 107 -21.14 -18.94 11.16
N ILE A 108 -20.15 -18.33 11.81
CA ILE A 108 -19.90 -18.53 13.25
C ILE A 108 -21.13 -18.13 14.07
N SER A 109 -21.75 -17.01 13.74
CA SER A 109 -22.91 -16.50 14.46
C SER A 109 -24.15 -17.40 14.28
N GLU A 110 -24.35 -17.97 13.09
CA GLU A 110 -25.40 -18.95 12.84
C GLU A 110 -25.18 -20.22 13.65
N VAL A 111 -23.96 -20.76 13.66
CA VAL A 111 -23.61 -21.94 14.46
C VAL A 111 -23.85 -21.69 15.95
N ILE A 112 -23.45 -20.53 16.46
CA ILE A 112 -23.69 -20.15 17.85
C ILE A 112 -25.19 -20.03 18.13
N ASN A 113 -25.96 -19.44 17.24
CA ASN A 113 -27.41 -19.27 17.41
C ASN A 113 -28.15 -20.62 17.31
N SER A 114 -27.74 -21.52 16.41
CA SER A 114 -28.27 -22.89 16.31
C SER A 114 -27.94 -23.71 17.56
N ALA A 115 -26.71 -23.58 18.09
CA ALA A 115 -26.32 -24.23 19.34
C ALA A 115 -27.10 -23.68 20.54
N LYS A 116 -27.34 -22.36 20.57
CA LYS A 116 -28.19 -21.72 21.58
C LYS A 116 -29.64 -22.18 21.48
N GLN A 117 -30.20 -22.35 20.28
CA GLN A 117 -31.56 -22.89 20.12
C GLN A 117 -31.67 -24.34 20.62
N LEU A 118 -30.63 -25.16 20.42
CA LEU A 118 -30.56 -26.52 20.98
C LEU A 118 -30.48 -26.55 22.51
N GLY A 119 -29.84 -25.54 23.12
CA GLY A 119 -29.66 -25.39 24.56
C GLY A 119 -30.67 -24.49 25.28
N ASN A 120 -31.55 -23.79 24.56
CA ASN A 120 -32.59 -22.94 25.15
C ASN A 120 -33.71 -23.80 25.75
N ASN A 121 -34.47 -23.21 26.67
CA ASN A 121 -35.32 -23.85 27.68
C ASN A 121 -36.41 -24.85 27.19
N ASP A 122 -36.57 -25.06 25.88
CA ASP A 122 -37.49 -26.04 25.25
C ASP A 122 -36.77 -27.13 24.41
N GLY A 123 -35.43 -27.16 24.42
CA GLY A 123 -34.61 -28.07 23.62
C GLY A 123 -34.63 -29.52 24.11
N ILE A 124 -34.53 -30.46 23.17
CA ILE A 124 -34.53 -31.92 23.45
C ILE A 124 -33.45 -32.34 24.47
N LEU A 125 -32.35 -31.59 24.60
CA LEU A 125 -31.26 -31.84 25.56
C LEU A 125 -31.50 -31.23 26.96
N SER A 126 -32.40 -30.25 27.12
CA SER A 126 -32.79 -29.70 28.45
C SER A 126 -33.92 -30.49 29.10
N ARG A 127 -34.54 -31.41 28.36
CA ARG A 127 -35.42 -32.45 28.92
C ARG A 127 -34.60 -33.44 29.71
N THR A 128 -34.11 -33.05 30.89
CA THR A 128 -33.80 -34.03 31.93
C THR A 128 -35.14 -34.71 32.27
N PRO A 129 -35.37 -35.99 31.93
CA PRO A 129 -36.52 -36.68 32.51
C PRO A 129 -36.37 -36.56 34.02
N ALA A 130 -37.42 -36.06 34.67
CA ALA A 130 -37.38 -35.57 36.04
C ALA A 130 -36.62 -36.54 36.96
N LEU A 131 -35.45 -36.10 37.46
CA LEU A 131 -34.66 -36.80 38.47
C LEU A 131 -35.50 -37.18 39.71
N GLY A 132 -36.62 -36.49 39.95
CA GLY A 132 -37.59 -36.84 40.97
C GLY A 132 -38.24 -38.22 40.81
N SER A 133 -38.43 -38.71 39.58
CA SER A 133 -39.02 -40.03 39.33
C SER A 133 -38.07 -41.16 39.74
N SER A 134 -36.77 -41.04 39.46
CA SER A 134 -35.75 -42.01 39.84
C SER A 134 -35.62 -42.12 41.36
N ILE A 135 -35.67 -40.98 42.06
CA ILE A 135 -35.62 -40.91 43.53
C ILE A 135 -36.87 -41.57 44.15
N ALA A 136 -38.05 -41.35 43.58
CA ALA A 136 -39.28 -41.99 44.05
C ALA A 136 -39.21 -43.51 43.93
N TRP A 137 -38.75 -44.05 42.79
CA TRP A 137 -38.57 -45.49 42.60
C TRP A 137 -37.54 -46.10 43.57
N ILE A 138 -36.40 -45.43 43.77
CA ILE A 138 -35.37 -45.91 44.71
C ILE A 138 -35.92 -45.91 46.14
N SER A 139 -36.62 -44.85 46.55
CA SER A 139 -37.22 -44.79 47.90
C SER A 139 -38.31 -45.83 48.12
N GLY A 140 -39.15 -46.09 47.12
CA GLY A 140 -40.21 -47.09 47.19
C GLY A 140 -39.67 -48.51 47.27
N LEU A 141 -38.65 -48.82 46.48
CA LEU A 141 -37.99 -50.12 46.53
C LEU A 141 -37.28 -50.35 47.87
N LEU A 142 -36.62 -49.32 48.41
CA LEU A 142 -35.95 -49.39 49.71
C LEU A 142 -36.97 -49.60 50.84
N LEU A 143 -38.12 -48.92 50.79
CA LEU A 143 -39.21 -49.07 51.75
C LEU A 143 -39.83 -50.47 51.68
N LEU A 144 -40.02 -51.02 50.49
CA LEU A 144 -40.51 -52.39 50.30
C LEU A 144 -39.52 -53.44 50.85
N VAL A 145 -38.22 -53.25 50.64
CA VAL A 145 -37.18 -54.13 51.20
C VAL A 145 -37.17 -54.08 52.72
N LEU A 146 -37.33 -52.90 53.32
CA LEU A 146 -37.43 -52.76 54.78
C LEU A 146 -38.67 -53.47 55.34
N LEU A 147 -39.83 -53.34 54.67
CA LEU A 147 -41.04 -54.04 55.08
C LEU A 147 -40.92 -55.56 54.96
N LEU A 148 -40.33 -56.09 53.88
CA LEU A 148 -40.09 -57.53 53.72
C LEU A 148 -39.08 -58.10 54.71
N ARG A 149 -38.16 -57.28 55.24
CA ARG A 149 -37.15 -57.73 56.19
C ARG A 149 -37.65 -57.73 57.64
N PHE A 150 -38.65 -56.88 57.96
CA PHE A 150 -39.20 -56.73 59.32
C PHE A 150 -40.62 -57.32 59.49
N ALA A 151 -41.19 -57.93 58.45
CA ALA A 151 -42.38 -58.78 58.50
C ALA A 151 -41.98 -60.26 58.53
#